data_AF-A0A327SPF5-F1
#
_entry.id   AF-A0A327SPF5-F1
#
_cell.length_a   1.000
_cell.length_b   1.000
_cell.length_c   1.000
_cell.angle_alpha   90.00
_cell.angle_beta   90.00
_cell.angle_gamma   90.00
#
_symmetry.space_group_name_H-M   'P 1'
#
loop_
_entity.id
_entity.type
_entity.pdbx_description
1 polymer ?
#
loop_
_entity_poly.entity_id
_entity_poly.type
_entity_poly.pdbx_seq_one_letter_code
_entity_poly.pdbx_strand_id
1 'polypeptide(L)'
;MAADHPKSDPDTDRPGAPVTSAPPVTPGIPGTPDGPSLGDTSLDGPPPDGHSLGGLSFGPPFDPDAGLPEEDATRLYLAVLAAGGRVPLDAPPPLGTDLTPERQQALLEQLVAIGLMLPNRIDGCYVAVSPRAVAERLGADLRSRATRLLLDAGRLPAALDPLARAYDAVPRPADRTRQAVYIDGQEGIRLRIAQLVSDCRLELLSAQPGLRPPAVLELAHTQDRRMLSRGATLRALYQPVALTEDSAVRHATAMTEHGAQLRVLDEPFLRLIVIDRRIAVIPAAEDHSRAAFVEDPAAIAYLVAGFERDWARAEQVHWHGLDSRTLTRAITERVGRLLAQGLTQRAVATRLGLSERTVAGHISRLRDLYGAGTLFQLGWLMRGGGGRG
;
A
#
# COMPACT_ATOMS: atom_id res chain seq x y z
N MET A 1 -38.14 -24.78 59.00
CA MET A 1 -38.62 -23.88 60.06
C MET A 1 -38.38 -22.47 59.55
N ALA A 2 -39.47 -21.71 59.40
CA ALA A 2 -39.56 -20.46 58.67
C ALA A 2 -39.18 -19.24 59.52
N ALA A 3 -38.80 -18.15 58.84
CA ALA A 3 -39.05 -16.74 59.16
C ALA A 3 -38.27 -15.89 58.13
N ASP A 4 -38.73 -14.79 57.54
CA ASP A 4 -40.02 -14.11 57.49
C ASP A 4 -39.92 -13.08 56.34
N HIS A 5 -41.02 -12.77 55.68
CA HIS A 5 -41.18 -11.70 54.65
C HIS A 5 -41.62 -10.39 55.36
N PRO A 6 -41.84 -9.18 54.74
CA PRO A 6 -42.33 -8.93 53.35
C PRO A 6 -41.96 -7.57 52.64
N LYS A 7 -42.34 -7.50 51.33
CA LYS A 7 -43.02 -6.44 50.51
C LYS A 7 -42.58 -4.95 50.58
N SER A 8 -42.72 -4.08 49.58
CA SER A 8 -43.04 -4.07 48.12
C SER A 8 -43.01 -2.59 47.67
N ASP A 9 -42.68 -2.38 46.38
CA ASP A 9 -42.80 -1.19 45.49
C ASP A 9 -44.13 -0.37 45.57
N PRO A 10 -44.42 0.59 44.66
CA PRO A 10 -43.65 1.70 44.03
C PRO A 10 -44.42 3.05 44.10
N ASP A 11 -43.82 4.19 43.72
CA ASP A 11 -44.62 5.25 43.07
C ASP A 11 -43.80 6.23 42.19
N THR A 12 -44.54 6.65 41.18
CA THR A 12 -44.36 7.53 40.02
C THR A 12 -44.02 8.99 40.38
N ASP A 13 -43.21 9.70 39.57
CA ASP A 13 -43.67 10.92 38.88
C ASP A 13 -42.64 11.52 37.89
N ARG A 14 -43.14 12.02 36.75
CA ARG A 14 -42.51 13.04 35.84
C ARG A 14 -43.13 14.42 36.25
N PRO A 15 -42.98 15.58 35.57
CA PRO A 15 -42.22 15.99 34.37
C PRO A 15 -41.42 17.32 34.57
N GLY A 16 -40.72 17.83 33.53
CA GLY A 16 -40.29 19.24 33.51
C GLY A 16 -39.22 19.63 32.47
N ALA A 17 -39.65 20.01 31.27
CA ALA A 17 -39.01 20.99 30.37
C ALA A 17 -40.13 21.98 29.97
N PRO A 18 -39.91 23.29 29.73
CA PRO A 18 -38.96 23.80 28.72
C PRO A 18 -38.35 25.20 29.02
N VAL A 19 -37.24 25.59 28.37
CA VAL A 19 -37.00 27.02 28.01
C VAL A 19 -36.24 27.11 26.69
N THR A 20 -36.86 27.84 25.77
CA THR A 20 -36.41 28.26 24.45
C THR A 20 -35.78 29.65 24.56
N SER A 21 -34.63 29.89 23.93
CA SER A 21 -34.09 31.25 23.72
C SER A 21 -33.70 31.45 22.27
N ALA A 22 -34.43 32.34 21.60
CA ALA A 22 -34.15 32.85 20.25
C ALA A 22 -33.05 33.94 20.30
N PRO A 23 -32.30 34.19 19.21
CA PRO A 23 -31.45 35.39 19.08
C PRO A 23 -32.24 36.59 18.50
N PRO A 24 -31.81 37.83 18.77
CA PRO A 24 -32.56 39.02 18.39
C PRO A 24 -32.32 39.45 16.92
N VAL A 25 -33.37 40.03 16.33
CA VAL A 25 -33.37 40.72 15.02
C VAL A 25 -33.47 42.24 15.26
N THR A 26 -33.15 43.02 14.20
CA THR A 26 -33.51 44.41 13.81
C THR A 26 -32.49 45.54 14.06
N PRO A 27 -32.47 46.64 13.22
CA PRO A 27 -33.28 46.94 12.02
C PRO A 27 -32.51 47.48 10.78
N GLY A 28 -33.20 47.59 9.64
CA GLY A 28 -32.75 48.24 8.39
C GLY A 28 -32.93 49.77 8.35
N ILE A 29 -32.58 50.43 7.24
CA ILE A 29 -33.42 51.18 6.26
C ILE A 29 -32.50 52.35 5.69
N PRO A 30 -32.71 53.08 4.55
CA PRO A 30 -33.09 52.79 3.15
C PRO A 30 -32.20 53.53 2.07
N GLY A 31 -32.48 53.33 0.76
CA GLY A 31 -32.68 54.47 -0.18
C GLY A 31 -31.61 54.84 -1.24
N THR A 32 -31.91 54.50 -2.50
CA THR A 32 -31.48 55.07 -3.81
C THR A 32 -32.00 56.53 -4.03
N PRO A 33 -31.73 57.32 -5.11
CA PRO A 33 -31.11 57.10 -6.45
C PRO A 33 -30.21 58.27 -7.04
N ASP A 34 -29.87 58.13 -8.34
CA ASP A 34 -29.55 59.12 -9.40
C ASP A 34 -28.10 59.66 -9.67
N GLY A 35 -27.68 59.52 -10.95
CA GLY A 35 -26.38 59.89 -11.56
C GLY A 35 -26.25 61.37 -11.99
N PRO A 36 -25.54 61.77 -13.08
CA PRO A 36 -24.70 61.05 -14.05
C PRO A 36 -23.27 61.64 -14.26
N SER A 37 -22.48 61.02 -15.16
CA SER A 37 -21.60 61.67 -16.17
C SER A 37 -20.09 61.36 -16.16
N LEU A 38 -19.59 61.07 -17.38
CA LEU A 38 -18.21 61.09 -17.91
C LEU A 38 -17.29 59.99 -17.34
N GLY A 39 -16.93 58.94 -18.06
CA GLY A 39 -16.38 58.97 -19.41
C GLY A 39 -14.87 58.81 -19.28
N ASP A 40 -14.38 57.57 -19.25
CA ASP A 40 -13.05 57.29 -19.79
C ASP A 40 -12.91 55.84 -20.25
N THR A 41 -12.46 55.75 -21.49
CA THR A 41 -12.07 54.55 -22.23
C THR A 41 -10.91 53.83 -21.53
N SER A 42 -11.10 52.58 -21.13
CA SER A 42 -9.99 51.65 -20.93
C SER A 42 -10.43 50.22 -21.23
N LEU A 43 -9.81 49.71 -22.30
CA LEU A 43 -9.83 48.31 -22.70
C LEU A 43 -9.18 47.47 -21.61
N ASP A 44 -9.95 46.66 -20.90
CA ASP A 44 -9.44 45.40 -20.33
C ASP A 44 -10.63 44.48 -19.98
N GLY A 45 -11.15 43.81 -21.00
CA GLY A 45 -12.03 42.67 -20.84
C GLY A 45 -11.19 41.39 -20.78
N PRO A 46 -11.63 40.34 -20.05
CA PRO A 46 -10.97 39.05 -20.09
C PRO A 46 -10.94 38.55 -21.55
N PRO A 47 -9.89 37.83 -21.97
CA PRO A 47 -9.77 37.39 -23.36
C PRO A 47 -11.03 36.61 -23.74
N PRO A 48 -11.60 36.84 -24.94
CA PRO A 48 -12.74 36.07 -25.40
C PRO A 48 -12.34 34.61 -25.39
N ASP A 49 -13.24 33.77 -24.88
CA ASP A 49 -13.11 32.32 -24.85
C ASP A 49 -12.41 31.86 -26.12
N GLY A 50 -11.20 31.35 -25.95
CA GLY A 50 -10.45 30.75 -27.02
C GLY A 50 -11.32 29.64 -27.55
N HIS A 51 -12.01 29.92 -28.66
CA HIS A 51 -12.64 28.92 -29.49
C HIS A 51 -11.56 27.87 -29.70
N SER A 52 -11.72 26.75 -28.98
CA SER A 52 -10.99 25.54 -29.27
C SER A 52 -11.32 25.24 -30.71
N LEU A 53 -10.41 25.61 -31.61
CA LEU A 53 -10.36 25.07 -32.94
C LEU A 53 -10.27 23.57 -32.72
N GLY A 54 -11.42 22.91 -32.80
CA GLY A 54 -11.53 21.48 -32.76
C GLY A 54 -10.50 20.96 -33.74
N GLY A 55 -9.52 20.22 -33.21
CA GLY A 55 -8.49 19.59 -34.01
C GLY A 55 -9.21 18.73 -35.04
N LEU A 56 -9.30 19.23 -36.26
CA LEU A 56 -9.81 18.47 -37.40
C LEU A 56 -8.76 17.40 -37.66
N SER A 57 -8.93 16.26 -37.00
CA SER A 57 -8.19 15.03 -37.25
C SER A 57 -8.57 14.50 -38.62
N PHE A 58 -7.96 15.06 -39.67
CA PHE A 58 -8.01 14.49 -41.01
C PHE A 58 -7.01 13.34 -41.10
N GLY A 59 -7.48 12.15 -40.72
CA GLY A 59 -6.78 10.88 -40.87
C GLY A 59 -7.69 9.74 -40.40
N PRO A 60 -7.52 8.51 -40.91
CA PRO A 60 -8.26 7.35 -40.39
C PRO A 60 -8.06 7.22 -38.88
N PRO A 61 -8.97 6.55 -38.15
CA PRO A 61 -8.85 6.41 -36.70
C PRO A 61 -7.53 5.71 -36.38
N PHE A 62 -6.59 6.49 -35.88
CA PHE A 62 -5.41 6.00 -35.20
C PHE A 62 -5.89 5.29 -33.93
N ASP A 63 -5.50 4.03 -33.77
CA ASP A 63 -5.84 3.26 -32.59
C ASP A 63 -4.69 3.39 -31.57
N PRO A 64 -4.90 4.13 -30.46
CA PRO A 64 -3.90 4.27 -29.42
C PRO A 64 -3.47 2.95 -28.77
N ASP A 65 -4.27 1.89 -28.91
CA ASP A 65 -4.08 0.60 -28.27
C ASP A 65 -3.56 -0.47 -29.26
N ALA A 66 -3.30 -0.11 -30.53
CA ALA A 66 -2.81 -1.02 -31.58
C ALA A 66 -1.41 -1.63 -31.33
N GLY A 67 -0.71 -1.19 -30.28
CA GLY A 67 0.59 -1.73 -29.90
C GLY A 67 1.72 -1.39 -30.89
N LEU A 68 2.83 -2.13 -30.79
CA LEU A 68 3.96 -2.03 -31.71
C LEU A 68 3.71 -2.90 -32.97
N PRO A 69 4.23 -2.50 -34.14
CA PRO A 69 4.07 -3.28 -35.36
C PRO A 69 4.76 -4.63 -35.22
N GLU A 70 4.17 -5.67 -35.83
CA GLU A 70 4.81 -6.99 -35.90
C GLU A 70 6.04 -6.96 -36.82
N GLU A 71 6.88 -8.01 -36.76
CA GLU A 71 8.15 -8.05 -37.49
C GLU A 71 7.95 -7.94 -39.01
N ASP A 72 6.92 -8.61 -39.54
CA ASP A 72 6.56 -8.57 -40.96
C ASP A 72 6.03 -7.19 -41.38
N ALA A 73 5.29 -6.51 -40.50
CA ALA A 73 4.78 -5.15 -40.73
C ALA A 73 5.94 -4.15 -40.72
N THR A 74 6.92 -4.36 -39.84
CA THR A 74 8.16 -3.57 -39.81
C THR A 74 8.95 -3.73 -41.11
N ARG A 75 9.09 -4.97 -41.60
CA ARG A 75 9.73 -5.24 -42.90
C ARG A 75 8.98 -4.57 -44.06
N LEU A 76 7.65 -4.61 -44.03
CA LEU A 76 6.82 -3.92 -45.01
C LEU A 76 7.03 -2.40 -44.99
N TYR A 77 6.99 -1.79 -43.82
CA TYR A 77 7.24 -0.35 -43.68
C TYR A 77 8.63 0.05 -44.23
N LEU A 78 9.67 -0.73 -43.94
CA LEU A 78 11.02 -0.47 -44.45
C LEU A 78 11.12 -0.63 -45.98
N ALA A 79 10.45 -1.63 -46.56
CA ALA A 79 10.38 -1.81 -48.02
C ALA A 79 9.69 -0.63 -48.70
N VAL A 80 8.60 -0.11 -48.10
CA VAL A 80 7.92 1.09 -48.58
C VAL A 80 8.83 2.30 -48.54
N LEU A 81 9.61 2.50 -47.46
CA LEU A 81 10.59 3.58 -47.38
C LEU A 81 11.68 3.45 -48.46
N ALA A 82 12.19 2.24 -48.70
CA ALA A 82 13.18 1.98 -49.76
C ALA A 82 12.62 2.28 -51.16
N ALA A 83 11.31 2.10 -51.37
CA ALA A 83 10.60 2.41 -52.61
C ALA A 83 10.13 3.88 -52.73
N GLY A 84 10.59 4.78 -51.85
CA GLY A 84 10.26 6.22 -51.89
C GLY A 84 9.08 6.63 -50.99
N GLY A 85 8.65 5.76 -50.08
CA GLY A 85 7.70 6.09 -49.01
C GLY A 85 6.24 6.12 -49.44
N ARG A 86 5.89 5.61 -50.64
CA ARG A 86 4.53 5.62 -51.18
C ARG A 86 4.15 4.27 -51.78
N VAL A 87 2.89 3.86 -51.61
CA VAL A 87 2.31 2.64 -52.21
C VAL A 87 0.94 2.97 -52.81
N PRO A 88 0.62 2.64 -54.06
CA PRO A 88 -0.72 2.85 -54.62
C PRO A 88 -1.79 2.12 -53.80
N LEU A 89 -2.98 2.71 -53.66
CA LEU A 89 -4.10 2.12 -52.92
C LEU A 89 -4.60 0.81 -53.55
N ASP A 90 -4.49 0.70 -54.87
CA ASP A 90 -5.01 -0.42 -55.67
C ASP A 90 -3.92 -1.43 -56.07
N ALA A 91 -2.69 -1.26 -55.59
CA ALA A 91 -1.57 -2.14 -55.92
C ALA A 91 -1.09 -2.91 -54.68
N PRO A 92 -0.69 -4.19 -54.83
CA PRO A 92 -0.10 -4.92 -53.73
C PRO A 92 1.17 -4.22 -53.22
N PRO A 93 1.44 -4.22 -51.90
CA PRO A 93 2.61 -3.58 -51.35
C PRO A 93 3.91 -4.21 -51.88
N PRO A 94 5.05 -3.50 -51.85
CA PRO A 94 6.28 -3.92 -52.54
C PRO A 94 6.98 -5.17 -51.96
N LEU A 95 6.43 -5.84 -50.94
CA LEU A 95 7.06 -7.04 -50.38
C LEU A 95 6.88 -8.27 -51.29
N GLY A 96 7.94 -9.08 -51.36
CA GLY A 96 8.08 -10.22 -52.27
C GLY A 96 7.03 -11.33 -52.12
N THR A 97 7.01 -12.16 -53.16
CA THR A 97 6.13 -13.29 -53.53
C THR A 97 5.84 -14.36 -52.46
N ASP A 98 6.31 -14.19 -51.23
CA ASP A 98 6.32 -15.23 -50.19
C ASP A 98 5.15 -15.11 -49.20
N LEU A 99 4.40 -14.00 -49.22
CA LEU A 99 3.21 -13.77 -48.39
C LEU A 99 1.95 -13.74 -49.24
N THR A 100 0.83 -14.25 -48.71
CA THR A 100 -0.46 -14.15 -49.42
C THR A 100 -0.95 -12.70 -49.47
N PRO A 101 -1.71 -12.30 -50.51
CA PRO A 101 -2.26 -10.94 -50.63
C PRO A 101 -3.07 -10.52 -49.40
N GLU A 102 -3.82 -11.44 -48.80
CA GLU A 102 -4.61 -11.18 -47.59
C GLU A 102 -3.71 -10.84 -46.40
N ARG A 103 -2.57 -11.52 -46.27
CA ARG A 103 -1.61 -11.24 -45.19
C ARG A 103 -0.92 -9.90 -45.40
N GLN A 104 -0.54 -9.56 -46.63
CA GLN A 104 0.06 -8.25 -46.95
C GLN A 104 -0.92 -7.11 -46.65
N GLN A 105 -2.19 -7.29 -46.98
CA GLN A 105 -3.25 -6.32 -46.67
C GLN A 105 -3.44 -6.16 -45.17
N ALA A 106 -3.47 -7.24 -44.39
CA ALA A 106 -3.57 -7.18 -42.93
C ALA A 106 -2.39 -6.44 -42.28
N LEU A 107 -1.17 -6.63 -42.79
CA LEU A 107 0.03 -5.91 -42.33
C LEU A 107 -0.07 -4.41 -42.61
N LEU A 108 -0.56 -4.04 -43.80
CA LEU A 108 -0.79 -2.65 -44.16
C LEU A 108 -1.86 -2.00 -43.27
N GLU A 109 -2.96 -2.72 -43.00
CA GLU A 109 -4.01 -2.27 -42.09
C GLU A 109 -3.47 -2.06 -40.67
N GLN A 110 -2.60 -2.93 -40.18
CA GLN A 110 -1.92 -2.75 -38.90
C GLN A 110 -1.05 -1.48 -38.89
N LEU A 111 -0.25 -1.25 -39.94
CA LEU A 111 0.58 -0.03 -40.04
C LEU A 111 -0.28 1.24 -40.12
N VAL A 112 -1.46 1.16 -40.75
CA VAL A 112 -2.43 2.27 -40.79
C VAL A 112 -3.04 2.50 -39.41
N ALA A 113 -3.42 1.44 -38.69
CA ALA A 113 -3.96 1.52 -37.34
C ALA A 113 -2.97 2.17 -36.35
N ILE A 114 -1.68 1.81 -36.45
CA ILE A 114 -0.58 2.41 -35.66
C ILE A 114 -0.26 3.83 -36.16
N GLY A 115 -0.70 4.20 -37.37
CA GLY A 115 -0.45 5.50 -37.98
C GLY A 115 0.93 5.66 -38.61
N LEU A 116 1.64 4.56 -38.85
CA LEU A 116 2.89 4.53 -39.63
C LEU A 116 2.63 4.63 -41.14
N MET A 117 1.42 4.35 -41.59
CA MET A 117 0.96 4.56 -42.96
C MET A 117 -0.33 5.38 -42.95
N LEU A 118 -0.47 6.34 -43.86
CA LEU A 118 -1.68 7.17 -43.99
C LEU A 118 -2.24 7.05 -45.41
N PRO A 119 -3.55 6.77 -45.60
CA PRO A 119 -4.17 6.81 -46.91
C PRO A 119 -4.31 8.26 -47.39
N ASN A 120 -3.64 8.58 -48.50
CA ASN A 120 -3.84 9.79 -49.26
C ASN A 120 -4.76 9.50 -50.45
N ARG A 121 -6.06 9.73 -50.25
CA ARG A 121 -7.09 9.49 -51.28
C ARG A 121 -7.02 10.45 -52.46
N ILE A 122 -6.33 11.59 -52.32
CA ILE A 122 -6.16 12.56 -53.40
C ILE A 122 -5.19 12.01 -54.44
N ASP A 123 -4.05 11.49 -53.97
CA ASP A 123 -3.00 10.94 -54.83
C ASP A 123 -3.16 9.43 -55.08
N GLY A 124 -4.23 8.80 -54.58
CA GLY A 124 -4.48 7.38 -54.78
C GLY A 124 -3.43 6.46 -54.13
N CYS A 125 -2.80 6.86 -53.03
CA CYS A 125 -1.70 6.10 -52.41
C CYS A 125 -1.70 6.15 -50.87
N TYR A 126 -1.05 5.17 -50.24
CA TYR A 126 -0.59 5.25 -48.87
C TYR A 126 0.76 5.94 -48.80
N VAL A 127 0.95 6.77 -47.77
CA VAL A 127 2.20 7.51 -47.52
C VAL A 127 2.76 7.08 -46.16
N ALA A 128 4.06 6.78 -46.13
CA ALA A 128 4.77 6.44 -44.90
C ALA A 128 4.91 7.68 -44.00
N VAL A 129 4.66 7.49 -42.71
CA VAL A 129 4.76 8.51 -41.66
C VAL A 129 6.01 8.25 -40.84
N SER A 130 6.73 9.32 -40.45
CA SER A 130 7.92 9.21 -39.61
C SER A 130 7.60 8.50 -38.28
N PRO A 131 8.32 7.42 -37.92
CA PRO A 131 8.08 6.71 -36.66
C PRO A 131 8.35 7.59 -35.43
N ARG A 132 9.25 8.59 -35.57
CA ARG A 132 9.50 9.58 -34.50
C ARG A 132 8.26 10.45 -34.25
N ALA A 133 7.62 10.93 -35.31
CA ALA A 133 6.39 11.73 -35.18
C ALA A 133 5.24 10.90 -34.60
N VAL A 134 5.12 9.63 -35.00
CA VAL A 134 4.14 8.69 -34.43
C VAL A 134 4.41 8.46 -32.94
N ALA A 135 5.66 8.20 -32.55
CA ALA A 135 6.07 7.98 -31.16
C ALA A 135 5.87 9.23 -30.28
N GLU A 136 6.18 10.43 -30.78
CA GLU A 136 5.95 11.69 -30.05
C GLU A 136 4.46 11.92 -29.79
N ARG A 137 3.61 11.71 -30.81
CA ARG A 137 2.15 11.83 -30.70
C ARG A 137 1.56 10.81 -29.73
N LEU A 138 1.97 9.54 -29.86
CA LEU A 138 1.62 8.45 -28.95
C LEU A 138 1.99 8.78 -27.49
N GLY A 139 3.23 9.20 -27.28
CA GLY A 139 3.72 9.56 -25.96
C GLY A 139 2.98 10.76 -25.37
N ALA A 140 2.66 11.77 -26.17
CA ALA A 140 1.89 12.94 -25.72
C ALA A 140 0.47 12.56 -25.29
N ASP A 141 -0.19 11.68 -26.05
CA ASP A 141 -1.53 11.22 -25.71
C ASP A 141 -1.55 10.32 -24.46
N LEU A 142 -0.60 9.38 -24.35
CA LEU A 142 -0.43 8.56 -23.14
C LEU A 142 -0.16 9.42 -21.90
N ARG A 143 0.73 10.42 -21.99
CA ARG A 143 0.99 11.37 -20.88
C ARG A 143 -0.27 12.17 -20.53
N SER A 144 -1.05 12.60 -21.51
CA SER A 144 -2.29 13.34 -21.31
C SER A 144 -3.37 12.48 -20.64
N ARG A 145 -3.50 11.21 -21.04
CA ARG A 145 -4.38 10.23 -20.38
C ARG A 145 -3.93 9.96 -18.95
N ALA A 146 -2.65 9.72 -18.71
CA ALA A 146 -2.10 9.51 -17.36
C ALA A 146 -2.33 10.73 -16.45
N THR A 147 -2.10 11.94 -16.97
CA THR A 147 -2.33 13.18 -16.21
C THR A 147 -3.80 13.34 -15.83
N ARG A 148 -4.73 13.07 -16.77
CA ARG A 148 -6.18 13.10 -16.48
C ARG A 148 -6.56 12.09 -15.40
N LEU A 149 -6.10 10.85 -15.51
CA LEU A 149 -6.35 9.82 -14.50
C LEU A 149 -5.84 10.22 -13.11
N LEU A 150 -4.65 10.82 -13.02
CA LEU A 150 -4.09 11.30 -11.75
C LEU A 150 -4.91 12.45 -11.16
N LEU A 151 -5.36 13.40 -11.99
CA LEU A 151 -6.22 14.50 -11.55
C LEU A 151 -7.59 14.00 -11.09
N ASP A 152 -8.19 13.07 -11.82
CA ASP A 152 -9.48 12.46 -11.46
C ASP A 152 -9.36 11.68 -10.15
N ALA A 153 -8.28 10.90 -9.99
CA ALA A 153 -7.97 10.20 -8.74
C ALA A 153 -7.82 11.16 -7.55
N GLY A 154 -7.18 12.31 -7.74
CA GLY A 154 -7.05 13.33 -6.70
C GLY A 154 -8.36 14.04 -6.34
N ARG A 155 -9.32 14.11 -7.27
CA ARG A 155 -10.64 14.74 -7.06
C ARG A 155 -11.67 13.83 -6.42
N LEU A 156 -11.54 12.51 -6.61
CA LEU A 156 -12.48 11.51 -6.11
C LEU A 156 -12.79 11.63 -4.60
N PRO A 157 -11.80 11.79 -3.69
CA PRO A 157 -12.09 11.90 -2.26
C PRO A 157 -12.99 13.08 -1.93
N ALA A 158 -12.71 14.26 -2.49
CA ALA A 158 -13.51 15.47 -2.25
C ALA A 158 -14.92 15.37 -2.87
N ALA A 159 -15.03 14.77 -4.05
CA ALA A 159 -16.32 14.58 -4.73
C ALA A 159 -17.23 13.57 -3.99
N LEU A 160 -16.63 12.53 -3.39
CA LEU A 160 -17.36 11.48 -2.67
C LEU A 160 -17.59 11.80 -1.19
N ASP A 161 -16.89 12.79 -0.63
CA ASP A 161 -16.98 13.16 0.79
C ASP A 161 -18.42 13.45 1.28
N PRO A 162 -19.30 14.14 0.53
CA PRO A 162 -20.71 14.29 0.93
C PRO A 162 -21.48 12.97 0.98
N LEU A 163 -21.22 12.06 0.03
CA LEU A 163 -21.84 10.73 0.00
C LEU A 163 -21.30 9.83 1.11
N ALA A 164 -20.01 9.90 1.40
CA ALA A 164 -19.39 9.19 2.52
C ALA A 164 -20.04 9.65 3.84
N ARG A 165 -20.16 10.97 4.05
CA ARG A 165 -20.84 11.53 5.23
C ARG A 165 -22.31 11.11 5.32
N ALA A 166 -23.05 11.13 4.20
CA ALA A 166 -24.43 10.66 4.18
C ALA A 166 -24.53 9.16 4.49
N TYR A 167 -23.63 8.35 3.95
CA TYR A 167 -23.53 6.91 4.18
C TYR A 167 -23.21 6.57 5.64
N ASP A 168 -22.32 7.35 6.27
CA ASP A 168 -21.96 7.21 7.68
C ASP A 168 -23.07 7.71 8.61
N ALA A 169 -23.85 8.70 8.17
CA ALA A 169 -24.98 9.25 8.92
C ALA A 169 -26.22 8.35 8.92
N VAL A 170 -26.32 7.35 8.05
CA VAL A 170 -27.43 6.38 8.08
C VAL A 170 -27.33 5.56 9.37
N PRO A 171 -28.30 5.69 10.31
CA PRO A 171 -28.34 4.86 11.50
C PRO A 171 -28.64 3.43 11.06
N ARG A 172 -27.61 2.59 11.04
CA ARG A 172 -27.77 1.17 10.73
C ARG A 172 -28.52 0.50 11.88
N PRO A 173 -29.57 -0.30 11.63
CA PRO A 173 -30.08 -1.23 12.62
C PRO A 173 -28.91 -2.05 13.14
N ALA A 174 -28.71 -2.08 14.46
CA ALA A 174 -27.53 -2.61 15.13
C ALA A 174 -26.82 -3.78 14.41
N ASP A 175 -25.60 -3.55 13.95
CA ASP A 175 -24.39 -4.20 14.48
C ASP A 175 -24.35 -5.73 14.60
N ARG A 176 -25.06 -6.46 13.72
CA ARG A 176 -25.03 -7.94 13.70
C ARG A 176 -23.97 -8.53 12.76
N THR A 177 -23.37 -7.74 11.87
CA THR A 177 -22.35 -8.20 10.90
C THR A 177 -20.97 -7.57 11.09
N ARG A 178 -20.77 -6.72 12.11
CA ARG A 178 -19.46 -6.12 12.44
C ARG A 178 -18.87 -6.63 13.76
N GLN A 179 -19.51 -7.63 14.35
CA GLN A 179 -18.95 -8.33 15.50
C GLN A 179 -17.73 -9.12 15.04
N ALA A 180 -16.67 -9.10 15.85
CA ALA A 180 -15.50 -9.91 15.59
C ALA A 180 -15.90 -11.39 15.50
N VAL A 181 -15.50 -12.06 14.42
CA VAL A 181 -15.71 -13.49 14.27
C VAL A 181 -14.62 -14.21 15.03
N TYR A 182 -15.00 -15.04 16.00
CA TYR A 182 -14.05 -15.84 16.76
C TYR A 182 -13.88 -17.20 16.12
N ILE A 183 -12.64 -17.61 15.93
CA ILE A 183 -12.29 -18.96 15.47
C ILE A 183 -11.45 -19.61 16.56
N ASP A 184 -11.86 -20.81 16.93
CA ASP A 184 -11.15 -21.69 17.86
C ASP A 184 -10.30 -22.70 17.08
N GLY A 185 -9.20 -23.13 17.69
CA GLY A 185 -8.26 -24.08 17.13
C GLY A 185 -7.23 -23.43 16.19
N GLN A 186 -5.95 -23.73 16.44
CA GLN A 186 -4.84 -23.18 15.65
C GLN A 186 -4.93 -23.56 14.16
N GLU A 187 -5.46 -24.73 13.83
CA GLU A 187 -5.66 -25.16 12.44
C GLU A 187 -6.71 -24.31 11.73
N GLY A 188 -7.88 -24.13 12.33
CA GLY A 188 -8.95 -23.30 11.78
C GLY A 188 -8.50 -21.85 11.59
N ILE A 189 -7.79 -21.30 12.58
CA ILE A 189 -7.21 -19.95 12.50
C ILE A 189 -6.22 -19.86 11.32
N ARG A 190 -5.29 -20.82 11.18
CA ARG A 190 -4.32 -20.84 10.08
C ARG A 190 -4.99 -20.95 8.72
N LEU A 191 -5.99 -21.82 8.57
CA LEU A 191 -6.74 -21.98 7.32
C LEU A 191 -7.48 -20.70 6.94
N ARG A 192 -8.09 -20.02 7.91
CA ARG A 192 -8.78 -18.75 7.64
C ARG A 192 -7.80 -17.65 7.24
N ILE A 193 -6.67 -17.51 7.94
CA ILE A 193 -5.62 -16.54 7.57
C ILE A 193 -5.12 -16.84 6.15
N ALA A 194 -4.86 -18.11 5.84
CA ALA A 194 -4.41 -18.56 4.51
C ALA A 194 -5.37 -18.14 3.39
N GLN A 195 -6.68 -18.32 3.58
CA GLN A 195 -7.70 -17.87 2.63
C GLN A 195 -7.64 -16.35 2.42
N LEU A 196 -7.60 -15.59 3.52
CA LEU A 196 -7.58 -14.13 3.45
C LEU A 196 -6.31 -13.58 2.80
N VAL A 197 -5.14 -14.17 3.09
CA VAL A 197 -3.87 -13.80 2.44
C VAL A 197 -3.89 -14.19 0.95
N SER A 198 -4.50 -15.33 0.60
CA SER A 198 -4.69 -15.70 -0.80
C SER A 198 -5.52 -14.67 -1.57
N ASP A 199 -6.45 -14.00 -0.92
CA ASP A 199 -7.31 -12.97 -1.54
C ASP A 199 -6.76 -11.54 -1.41
N CYS A 200 -5.66 -11.34 -0.67
CA CYS A 200 -5.02 -10.05 -0.44
C CYS A 200 -4.51 -9.42 -1.74
N ARG A 201 -4.86 -8.14 -1.95
CA ARG A 201 -4.54 -7.37 -3.16
C ARG A 201 -3.63 -6.17 -2.94
N LEU A 202 -3.61 -5.58 -1.75
CA LEU A 202 -2.96 -4.30 -1.48
C LEU A 202 -1.79 -4.45 -0.51
N GLU A 203 -2.07 -4.90 0.72
CA GLU A 203 -1.04 -5.00 1.75
C GLU A 203 -1.36 -6.01 2.84
N LEU A 204 -0.29 -6.60 3.38
CA LEU A 204 -0.29 -7.45 4.56
C LEU A 204 0.64 -6.84 5.61
N LEU A 205 0.08 -6.47 6.76
CA LEU A 205 0.83 -6.04 7.95
C LEU A 205 0.84 -7.17 8.95
N SER A 206 2.01 -7.55 9.46
CA SER A 206 2.14 -8.71 10.34
C SER A 206 3.09 -8.43 11.49
N ALA A 207 2.58 -8.36 12.71
CA ALA A 207 3.37 -8.31 13.93
C ALA A 207 3.37 -9.70 14.58
N GLN A 208 4.55 -10.33 14.63
CA GLN A 208 4.73 -11.70 15.10
C GLN A 208 5.76 -11.74 16.23
N PRO A 209 5.34 -11.54 17.49
CA PRO A 209 6.23 -11.73 18.63
C PRO A 209 6.53 -13.21 18.84
N GLY A 210 7.68 -13.48 19.45
CA GLY A 210 8.13 -14.81 19.84
C GLY A 210 8.69 -15.66 18.72
N LEU A 211 8.91 -16.93 19.05
CA LEU A 211 9.38 -17.95 18.12
C LEU A 211 8.30 -18.36 17.14
N ARG A 212 8.73 -18.68 15.92
CA ARG A 212 7.86 -19.19 14.87
C ARG A 212 8.27 -20.62 14.49
N PRO A 213 7.38 -21.61 14.65
CA PRO A 213 7.69 -22.98 14.27
C PRO A 213 8.00 -23.07 12.76
N PRO A 214 8.98 -23.89 12.34
CA PRO A 214 9.38 -24.01 10.95
C PRO A 214 8.22 -24.34 10.00
N ALA A 215 7.35 -25.28 10.38
CA ALA A 215 6.18 -25.65 9.58
C ALA A 215 5.23 -24.46 9.31
N VAL A 216 5.12 -23.52 10.24
CA VAL A 216 4.29 -22.31 10.09
C VAL A 216 4.98 -21.29 9.17
N LEU A 217 6.32 -21.22 9.18
CA LEU A 217 7.09 -20.37 8.27
C LEU A 217 7.06 -20.89 6.82
N GLU A 218 7.16 -22.21 6.62
CA GLU A 218 7.06 -22.84 5.29
C GLU A 218 5.69 -22.61 4.64
N LEU A 219 4.61 -22.77 5.42
CA LEU A 219 3.25 -22.50 4.94
C LEU A 219 3.09 -21.02 4.55
N ALA A 220 3.54 -20.11 5.42
CA ALA A 220 3.50 -18.67 5.15
C ALA A 220 4.34 -18.31 3.92
N HIS A 221 5.53 -18.90 3.77
CA HIS A 221 6.43 -18.65 2.65
C HIS A 221 5.74 -18.81 1.29
N THR A 222 5.01 -19.92 1.10
CA THR A 222 4.33 -20.19 -0.17
C THR A 222 3.21 -19.19 -0.46
N GLN A 223 2.49 -18.76 0.58
CA GLN A 223 1.35 -17.84 0.46
C GLN A 223 1.82 -16.41 0.23
N ASP A 224 2.76 -15.96 1.05
CA ASP A 224 3.34 -14.62 1.00
C ASP A 224 4.04 -14.39 -0.35
N ARG A 225 4.75 -15.39 -0.89
CA ARG A 225 5.33 -15.31 -2.25
C ARG A 225 4.28 -15.08 -3.32
N ARG A 226 3.19 -15.84 -3.29
CA ARG A 226 2.10 -15.70 -4.28
C ARG A 226 1.46 -14.32 -4.17
N MET A 227 1.21 -13.86 -2.96
CA MET A 227 0.68 -12.53 -2.68
C MET A 227 1.60 -11.43 -3.24
N LEU A 228 2.89 -11.47 -2.90
CA LEU A 228 3.91 -10.52 -3.39
C LEU A 228 4.03 -10.54 -4.91
N SER A 229 3.96 -11.72 -5.54
CA SER A 229 4.03 -11.85 -7.01
C SER A 229 2.88 -11.17 -7.76
N ARG A 230 1.76 -10.89 -7.07
CA ARG A 230 0.62 -10.13 -7.61
C ARG A 230 0.73 -8.62 -7.37
N GLY A 231 1.83 -8.16 -6.76
CA GLY A 231 2.11 -6.75 -6.52
C GLY A 231 1.63 -6.20 -5.17
N ALA A 232 1.06 -7.04 -4.30
CA ALA A 232 0.74 -6.62 -2.93
C ALA A 232 2.02 -6.44 -2.09
N THR A 233 1.94 -5.64 -1.03
CA THR A 233 3.08 -5.37 -0.14
C THR A 233 3.03 -6.19 1.14
N LEU A 234 4.19 -6.55 1.70
CA LEU A 234 4.30 -7.23 2.99
C LEU A 234 5.20 -6.41 3.92
N ARG A 235 4.68 -6.03 5.09
CA ARG A 235 5.45 -5.44 6.19
C ARG A 235 5.33 -6.33 7.43
N ALA A 236 6.45 -6.86 7.90
CA ALA A 236 6.49 -7.76 9.06
C ALA A 236 7.40 -7.26 10.19
N LEU A 237 6.89 -7.30 11.41
CA LEU A 237 7.62 -7.03 12.65
C LEU A 237 7.93 -8.33 13.38
N TYR A 238 9.21 -8.53 13.69
CA TYR A 238 9.71 -9.64 14.50
C TYR A 238 10.40 -9.16 15.77
N GLN A 239 10.47 -10.06 16.74
CA GLN A 239 11.33 -9.86 17.92
C GLN A 239 12.76 -10.33 17.64
N PRO A 240 13.75 -9.85 18.41
CA PRO A 240 15.16 -10.23 18.25
C PRO A 240 15.43 -11.72 18.33
N VAL A 241 14.61 -12.51 19.03
CA VAL A 241 14.70 -13.98 19.04
C VAL A 241 14.57 -14.61 17.64
N ALA A 242 13.91 -13.96 16.68
CA ALA A 242 13.86 -14.47 15.31
C ALA A 242 15.26 -14.56 14.65
N LEU A 243 16.22 -13.78 15.13
CA LEU A 243 17.61 -13.82 14.67
C LEU A 243 18.40 -15.02 15.22
N THR A 244 17.88 -15.75 16.20
CA THR A 244 18.54 -16.98 16.69
C THR A 244 18.11 -18.22 15.93
N GLU A 245 17.08 -18.12 15.10
CA GLU A 245 16.45 -19.26 14.45
C GLU A 245 16.76 -19.30 12.96
N ASP A 246 17.53 -20.29 12.51
CA ASP A 246 17.91 -20.46 11.10
C ASP A 246 16.68 -20.51 10.17
N SER A 247 15.59 -21.12 10.63
CA SER A 247 14.35 -21.19 9.85
C SER A 247 13.71 -19.82 9.64
N ALA A 248 13.72 -18.96 10.66
CA ALA A 248 13.19 -17.60 10.58
C ALA A 248 14.09 -16.71 9.73
N VAL A 249 15.43 -16.83 9.87
CA VAL A 249 16.39 -16.10 9.03
C VAL A 249 16.21 -16.49 7.56
N ARG A 250 16.22 -17.78 7.21
CA ARG A 250 16.02 -18.23 5.82
C ARG A 250 14.71 -17.74 5.22
N HIS A 251 13.61 -17.82 5.99
CA HIS A 251 12.31 -17.31 5.55
C HIS A 251 12.37 -15.80 5.29
N ALA A 252 12.92 -15.03 6.23
CA ALA A 252 13.05 -13.59 6.10
C ALA A 252 13.90 -13.20 4.88
N THR A 253 15.06 -13.83 4.69
CA THR A 253 15.95 -13.62 3.53
C THR A 253 15.17 -13.80 2.23
N ALA A 254 14.47 -14.93 2.08
CA ALA A 254 13.73 -15.24 0.86
C ALA A 254 12.54 -14.30 0.63
N MET A 255 11.86 -13.82 1.69
CA MET A 255 10.78 -12.84 1.54
C MET A 255 11.30 -11.45 1.15
N THR A 256 12.44 -11.02 1.71
CA THR A 256 13.08 -9.76 1.27
C THR A 256 13.48 -9.77 -0.20
N GLU A 257 13.89 -10.91 -0.76
CA GLU A 257 14.18 -11.05 -2.20
C GLU A 257 12.94 -10.82 -3.08
N HIS A 258 11.75 -11.10 -2.54
CA HIS A 258 10.47 -10.85 -3.18
C HIS A 258 9.87 -9.48 -2.83
N GLY A 259 10.65 -8.57 -2.24
CA GLY A 259 10.23 -7.20 -1.95
C GLY A 259 9.48 -7.01 -0.63
N ALA A 260 9.39 -8.04 0.22
CA ALA A 260 8.85 -7.89 1.56
C ALA A 260 9.77 -7.02 2.42
N GLN A 261 9.18 -6.25 3.33
CA GLN A 261 9.89 -5.43 4.29
C GLN A 261 9.77 -6.08 5.67
N LEU A 262 10.91 -6.50 6.23
CA LEU A 262 10.96 -7.16 7.52
C LEU A 262 11.87 -6.38 8.47
N ARG A 263 11.32 -5.99 9.62
CA ARG A 263 12.01 -5.23 10.66
C ARG A 263 11.99 -5.98 11.99
N VAL A 264 12.98 -5.68 12.83
CA VAL A 264 13.08 -6.23 14.17
C VAL A 264 12.83 -5.10 15.17
N LEU A 265 11.83 -5.28 16.02
CA LEU A 265 11.55 -4.37 17.13
C LEU A 265 12.00 -5.05 18.42
N ASP A 266 12.91 -4.39 19.13
CA ASP A 266 13.42 -4.87 20.41
C ASP A 266 12.52 -4.48 21.60
N GLU A 267 11.27 -4.08 21.38
CA GLU A 267 10.26 -3.73 22.39
C GLU A 267 9.15 -4.78 22.45
N PRO A 268 8.39 -4.89 23.56
CA PRO A 268 7.18 -5.69 23.58
C PRO A 268 6.12 -5.13 22.64
N PHE A 269 5.56 -5.98 21.79
CA PHE A 269 4.42 -5.66 20.93
C PHE A 269 3.45 -6.84 20.85
N LEU A 270 2.21 -6.57 20.51
CA LEU A 270 1.15 -7.59 20.42
C LEU A 270 1.15 -8.26 19.05
N ARG A 271 0.75 -9.53 19.01
CA ARG A 271 0.52 -10.22 17.75
C ARG A 271 -0.65 -9.58 17.02
N LEU A 272 -0.45 -9.27 15.75
CA LEU A 272 -1.45 -8.62 14.89
C LEU A 272 -1.21 -9.05 13.44
N ILE A 273 -2.28 -9.33 12.70
CA ILE A 273 -2.24 -9.42 11.23
C ILE A 273 -3.30 -8.49 10.68
N VAL A 274 -2.97 -7.65 9.71
CA VAL A 274 -3.93 -6.79 9.00
C VAL A 274 -3.83 -7.06 7.51
N ILE A 275 -4.97 -7.30 6.87
CA ILE A 275 -5.08 -7.65 5.46
C ILE A 275 -5.90 -6.56 4.77
N ASP A 276 -5.29 -5.89 3.78
CA ASP A 276 -5.87 -4.82 2.96
C ASP A 276 -6.49 -3.66 3.77
N ARG A 277 -6.11 -3.48 5.04
CA ARG A 277 -6.78 -2.61 6.03
C ARG A 277 -8.28 -2.85 6.15
N ARG A 278 -8.74 -4.07 5.87
CA ARG A 278 -10.15 -4.48 5.92
C ARG A 278 -10.44 -5.54 6.95
N ILE A 279 -9.44 -6.34 7.29
CA ILE A 279 -9.58 -7.41 8.29
C ILE A 279 -8.35 -7.38 9.17
N ALA A 280 -8.57 -7.32 10.49
CA ALA A 280 -7.52 -7.53 11.48
C ALA A 280 -7.72 -8.87 12.19
N VAL A 281 -6.64 -9.61 12.42
CA VAL A 281 -6.62 -10.86 13.18
C VAL A 281 -5.80 -10.63 14.44
N ILE A 282 -6.44 -10.80 15.59
CA ILE A 282 -5.84 -10.62 16.91
C ILE A 282 -6.06 -11.87 17.77
N PRO A 283 -5.12 -12.24 18.65
CA PRO A 283 -5.35 -13.29 19.63
C PRO A 283 -6.55 -12.98 20.53
N ALA A 284 -7.34 -14.00 20.83
CA ALA A 284 -8.43 -13.96 21.80
C ALA A 284 -8.22 -14.96 22.97
N ALA A 285 -7.06 -15.60 23.02
CA ALA A 285 -6.57 -16.45 24.10
C ALA A 285 -5.03 -16.37 24.18
N GLU A 286 -4.46 -16.47 25.37
CA GLU A 286 -3.00 -16.37 25.61
C GLU A 286 -2.20 -17.47 24.91
N ASP A 287 -2.76 -18.67 24.82
CA ASP A 287 -2.17 -19.83 24.14
C ASP A 287 -2.33 -19.80 22.60
N HIS A 288 -2.93 -18.72 22.08
CA HIS A 288 -3.27 -18.54 20.67
C HIS A 288 -4.21 -19.63 20.12
N SER A 289 -4.95 -20.34 20.98
CA SER A 289 -5.97 -21.31 20.57
C SER A 289 -7.20 -20.64 19.98
N ARG A 290 -7.40 -19.34 20.25
CA ARG A 290 -8.53 -18.54 19.77
C ARG A 290 -8.06 -17.25 19.14
N ALA A 291 -8.67 -16.86 18.02
CA ALA A 291 -8.42 -15.58 17.37
C ALA A 291 -9.71 -14.87 16.99
N ALA A 292 -9.70 -13.54 17.06
CA ALA A 292 -10.78 -12.68 16.62
C ALA A 292 -10.43 -12.07 15.26
N PHE A 293 -11.36 -12.18 14.32
CA PHE A 293 -11.31 -11.57 12.99
C PHE A 293 -12.22 -10.35 13.00
N VAL A 294 -11.60 -9.16 13.00
CA VAL A 294 -12.25 -7.87 13.19
C VAL A 294 -12.36 -7.18 11.83
N GLU A 295 -13.58 -6.80 11.46
CA GLU A 295 -13.88 -6.07 10.21
C GLU A 295 -14.37 -4.63 10.46
N ASP A 296 -14.42 -4.21 11.73
CA ASP A 296 -14.80 -2.84 12.08
C ASP A 296 -13.72 -1.82 11.66
N PRO A 297 -14.05 -0.84 10.79
CA PRO A 297 -13.06 0.10 10.26
C PRO A 297 -12.37 0.95 11.33
N ALA A 298 -13.07 1.33 12.41
CA ALA A 298 -12.48 2.14 13.48
C ALA A 298 -11.46 1.33 14.30
N ALA A 299 -11.81 0.09 14.65
CA ALA A 299 -10.90 -0.84 15.30
C ALA A 299 -9.67 -1.14 14.43
N ILE A 300 -9.86 -1.38 13.13
CA ILE A 300 -8.76 -1.63 12.20
C ILE A 300 -7.85 -0.40 12.10
N ALA A 301 -8.41 0.80 11.94
CA ALA A 301 -7.63 2.04 11.89
C ALA A 301 -6.77 2.23 13.15
N TYR A 302 -7.33 1.94 14.34
CA TYR A 302 -6.59 1.99 15.59
C TYR A 302 -5.46 0.94 15.66
N LEU A 303 -5.73 -0.31 15.25
CA LEU A 303 -4.74 -1.39 15.22
C LEU A 303 -3.61 -1.09 14.23
N VAL A 304 -3.94 -0.57 13.05
CA VAL A 304 -2.96 -0.12 12.06
C VAL A 304 -2.12 1.02 12.62
N ALA A 305 -2.71 2.00 13.30
CA ALA A 305 -1.93 3.06 13.96
C ALA A 305 -0.99 2.52 15.05
N GLY A 306 -1.38 1.46 15.75
CA GLY A 306 -0.50 0.70 16.64
C GLY A 306 0.70 0.11 15.89
N PHE A 307 0.43 -0.63 14.82
CA PHE A 307 1.47 -1.22 13.96
C PHE A 307 2.42 -0.17 13.40
N GLU A 308 1.92 0.95 12.86
CA GLU A 308 2.77 2.00 12.26
C GLU A 308 3.69 2.66 13.30
N ARG A 309 3.23 2.81 14.55
CA ARG A 309 4.07 3.30 15.66
C ARG A 309 5.21 2.33 15.97
N ASP A 310 4.91 1.05 16.02
CA ASP A 310 5.90 0.00 16.28
C ASP A 310 6.88 -0.13 15.10
N TRP A 311 6.36 -0.02 13.87
CA TRP A 311 7.11 -0.04 12.62
C TRP A 311 8.14 1.09 12.53
N ALA A 312 7.76 2.30 12.95
CA ALA A 312 8.65 3.46 12.96
C ALA A 312 9.83 3.30 13.94
N ARG A 313 9.67 2.56 15.03
CA ARG A 313 10.72 2.28 16.01
C ARG A 313 11.55 1.03 15.68
N ALA A 314 11.05 0.16 14.82
CA ALA A 314 11.71 -1.09 14.48
C ALA A 314 12.95 -0.86 13.60
N GLU A 315 14.02 -1.62 13.86
CA GLU A 315 15.27 -1.59 13.11
C GLU A 315 15.13 -2.40 11.81
N GLN A 316 15.63 -1.85 10.70
CA GLN A 316 15.77 -2.62 9.46
C GLN A 316 16.95 -3.59 9.59
N VAL A 317 16.72 -4.86 9.24
CA VAL A 317 17.74 -5.90 9.26
C VAL A 317 18.09 -6.28 7.82
N HIS A 318 19.38 -6.38 7.54
CA HIS A 318 19.88 -6.98 6.30
C HIS A 318 19.91 -8.49 6.48
N TRP A 319 18.89 -9.18 5.97
CA TRP A 319 18.71 -10.62 6.16
C TRP A 319 19.65 -11.49 5.31
N HIS A 320 20.29 -10.91 4.30
CA HIS A 320 21.27 -11.60 3.45
C HIS A 320 22.62 -11.76 4.14
N GLY A 321 23.18 -12.97 4.08
CA GLY A 321 24.54 -13.24 4.57
C GLY A 321 24.69 -13.20 6.09
N LEU A 322 23.59 -13.26 6.85
CA LEU A 322 23.64 -13.37 8.30
C LEU A 322 24.19 -14.74 8.71
N ASP A 323 25.45 -14.76 9.17
CA ASP A 323 26.04 -15.94 9.79
C ASP A 323 25.79 -15.97 11.31
N SER A 324 25.95 -17.15 11.91
CA SER A 324 25.71 -17.36 13.34
C SER A 324 26.51 -16.40 14.25
N ARG A 325 27.72 -16.01 13.81
CA ARG A 325 28.60 -15.08 14.54
C ARG A 325 28.04 -13.66 14.53
N THR A 326 27.62 -13.17 13.37
CA THR A 326 27.04 -11.82 13.20
C THR A 326 25.73 -11.70 13.97
N LEU A 327 24.88 -12.72 13.90
CA LEU A 327 23.62 -12.80 14.66
C LEU A 327 23.87 -12.75 16.17
N THR A 328 24.81 -13.55 16.65
CA THR A 328 25.22 -13.57 18.06
C THR A 328 25.73 -12.21 18.52
N ARG A 329 26.55 -11.54 17.71
CA ARG A 329 27.07 -10.20 18.00
C ARG A 329 25.95 -9.17 18.09
N ALA A 330 25.04 -9.13 17.11
CA ALA A 330 23.91 -8.20 17.10
C ALA A 330 23.02 -8.34 18.34
N ILE A 331 22.74 -9.58 18.77
CA ILE A 331 21.99 -9.85 20.00
C ILE A 331 22.78 -9.41 21.24
N THR A 332 24.08 -9.69 21.28
CA THR A 332 24.96 -9.29 22.39
C THR A 332 25.00 -7.76 22.56
N GLU A 333 25.10 -7.02 21.45
CA GLU A 333 25.05 -5.55 21.44
C GLU A 333 23.70 -5.02 21.92
N ARG A 334 22.57 -5.64 21.51
CA ARG A 334 21.23 -5.29 22.01
C ARG A 334 21.08 -5.54 23.51
N VAL A 335 21.52 -6.69 24.02
CA VAL A 335 21.56 -6.98 25.47
C VAL A 335 22.33 -5.88 26.19
N GLY A 336 23.49 -5.50 25.67
CA GLY A 336 24.30 -4.42 26.21
C GLY A 336 23.59 -3.06 26.24
N ARG A 337 22.93 -2.66 25.15
CA ARG A 337 22.15 -1.41 25.07
C ARG A 337 21.03 -1.38 26.11
N LEU A 338 20.27 -2.47 26.24
CA LEU A 338 19.16 -2.54 27.19
C LEU A 338 19.64 -2.52 28.65
N LEU A 339 20.77 -3.17 28.97
CA LEU A 339 21.38 -3.08 30.29
C LEU A 339 21.86 -1.66 30.60
N ALA A 340 22.43 -0.97 29.61
CA ALA A 340 22.86 0.43 29.76
C ALA A 340 21.68 1.39 29.99
N GLN A 341 20.48 1.04 29.51
CA GLN A 341 19.22 1.73 29.81
C GLN A 341 18.66 1.41 31.21
N GLY A 342 19.33 0.55 31.99
CA GLY A 342 18.93 0.19 33.35
C GLY A 342 17.95 -0.98 33.44
N LEU A 343 17.70 -1.72 32.36
CA LEU A 343 16.82 -2.89 32.42
C LEU A 343 17.49 -4.03 33.19
N THR A 344 16.69 -4.75 33.98
CA THR A 344 17.14 -5.98 34.64
C THR A 344 17.31 -7.11 33.62
N GLN A 345 18.13 -8.12 33.94
CA GLN A 345 18.31 -9.30 33.09
C GLN A 345 16.98 -9.96 32.72
N ARG A 346 16.04 -10.07 33.67
CA ARG A 346 14.70 -10.60 33.44
C ARG A 346 13.90 -9.73 32.46
N ALA A 347 13.94 -8.41 32.61
CA ALA A 347 13.29 -7.48 31.68
C ALA A 347 13.89 -7.57 30.27
N VAL A 348 15.22 -7.71 30.15
CA VAL A 348 15.91 -7.92 28.87
C VAL A 348 15.49 -9.25 28.23
N ALA A 349 15.40 -10.32 29.01
CA ALA A 349 14.97 -11.64 28.52
C ALA A 349 13.56 -11.58 27.93
N THR A 350 12.60 -11.01 28.66
CA THR A 350 11.23 -10.80 28.17
C THR A 350 11.20 -9.93 26.91
N ARG A 351 11.93 -8.82 26.91
CA ARG A 351 11.92 -7.83 25.83
C ARG A 351 12.52 -8.37 24.52
N LEU A 352 13.57 -9.20 24.60
CA LEU A 352 14.21 -9.82 23.44
C LEU A 352 13.56 -11.14 23.01
N GLY A 353 12.63 -11.69 23.81
CA GLY A 353 12.06 -13.02 23.59
C GLY A 353 13.03 -14.18 23.88
N LEU A 354 14.02 -13.96 24.75
CA LEU A 354 15.08 -14.92 25.08
C LEU A 354 14.90 -15.51 26.47
N SER A 355 15.52 -16.66 26.75
CA SER A 355 15.61 -17.19 28.12
C SER A 355 16.58 -16.36 28.97
N GLU A 356 16.34 -16.27 30.29
CA GLU A 356 17.28 -15.60 31.21
C GLU A 356 18.68 -16.20 31.15
N ARG A 357 18.78 -17.53 30.92
CA ARG A 357 20.05 -18.24 30.72
C ARG A 357 20.77 -17.75 29.45
N THR A 358 20.04 -17.56 28.35
CA THR A 358 20.61 -17.04 27.10
C THR A 358 21.14 -15.61 27.31
N VAL A 359 20.36 -14.76 27.98
CA VAL A 359 20.80 -13.40 28.33
C VAL A 359 22.03 -13.42 29.23
N ALA A 360 22.08 -14.31 30.23
CA ALA A 360 23.26 -14.49 31.09
C ALA A 360 24.51 -14.80 30.26
N GLY A 361 24.39 -15.68 29.25
CA GLY A 361 25.50 -16.00 28.34
C GLY A 361 25.96 -14.81 27.50
N HIS A 362 25.04 -13.94 27.06
CA HIS A 362 25.40 -12.69 26.38
C HIS A 362 26.05 -11.67 27.33
N ILE A 363 25.60 -11.59 28.59
CA ILE A 363 26.22 -10.77 29.62
C ILE A 363 27.65 -11.23 29.90
N SER A 364 27.88 -12.54 30.05
CA SER A 364 29.24 -13.08 30.23
C SER A 364 30.14 -12.72 29.05
N ARG A 365 29.65 -12.84 27.82
CA ARG A 365 30.40 -12.41 26.62
C ARG A 365 30.73 -10.92 26.62
N LEU A 366 29.79 -10.06 27.03
CA LEU A 366 30.05 -8.63 27.20
C LEU A 366 31.11 -8.39 28.28
N ARG A 367 31.03 -9.11 29.40
CA ARG A 367 32.02 -9.00 30.48
C ARG A 367 33.41 -9.39 30.00
N ASP A 368 33.53 -10.49 29.26
CA ASP A 368 34.80 -10.93 28.70
C ASP A 368 35.35 -9.92 27.68
N LEU A 369 34.48 -9.38 26.81
CA LEU A 369 34.85 -8.38 25.80
C LEU A 369 35.37 -7.08 26.41
N TYR A 370 34.76 -6.62 27.51
CA TYR A 370 35.15 -5.36 28.19
C TYR A 370 36.12 -5.58 29.35
N GLY A 371 36.50 -6.83 29.67
CA GLY A 371 37.36 -7.13 30.82
C GLY A 371 36.71 -6.82 32.18
N ALA A 372 35.39 -6.98 32.30
CA ALA A 372 34.62 -6.63 33.49
C ALA A 372 34.42 -7.83 34.44
N GLY A 373 34.86 -7.69 35.69
CA GLY A 373 34.65 -8.66 36.77
C GLY A 373 33.22 -8.68 37.32
N THR A 374 32.48 -7.59 37.19
CA THR A 374 31.09 -7.47 37.68
C THR A 374 30.18 -6.78 36.67
N LEU A 375 28.86 -6.94 36.83
CA LEU A 375 27.86 -6.26 36.00
C LEU A 375 27.92 -4.73 36.17
N PHE A 376 28.20 -4.25 37.37
CA PHE A 376 28.40 -2.82 37.64
C PHE A 376 29.63 -2.28 36.91
N GLN A 377 30.76 -2.99 36.97
CA GLN A 377 31.97 -2.62 36.24
C GLN A 377 31.74 -2.64 34.72
N LEU A 378 30.98 -3.63 34.20
CA LEU A 378 30.60 -3.68 32.80
C LEU A 378 29.82 -2.43 32.40
N GLY A 379 28.79 -2.05 33.16
CA GLY A 379 28.00 -0.84 32.91
C GLY A 379 28.84 0.44 32.93
N TRP A 380 29.81 0.55 33.85
CA TRP A 380 30.75 1.67 33.90
C TRP A 380 31.65 1.75 32.65
N LEU A 381 32.22 0.61 32.24
CA LEU A 381 33.11 0.53 31.07
C LEU A 381 32.37 0.79 29.76
N MET A 382 31.15 0.30 29.61
CA MET A 382 30.31 0.57 28.45
C MET A 382 29.91 2.04 28.33
N ARG A 383 29.75 2.73 29.48
CA ARG A 383 29.49 4.18 29.51
C ARG A 383 30.75 5.01 29.22
N GLY A 384 31.91 4.56 29.68
CA GLY A 384 33.21 5.21 29.45
C GLY A 384 33.83 4.95 28.08
N GLY A 385 33.40 3.88 27.39
CA GLY A 385 33.93 3.44 26.09
C GLY A 385 33.32 4.13 24.85
N GLY A 386 32.28 4.96 25.01
CA GLY A 386 31.64 5.70 23.91
C GLY A 386 32.50 6.81 23.25
N GLY A 387 33.82 6.78 23.44
CA GLY A 387 34.74 7.82 22.98
C GLY A 387 36.08 7.34 22.39
N ARG A 388 36.31 6.04 22.15
CA ARG A 388 37.53 5.59 21.46
C ARG A 388 37.31 4.31 20.63
N GLY A 389 37.55 4.44 19.32
CA GLY A 389 37.87 3.34 18.41
C GLY A 389 36.84 3.12 17.32
#